data_AF-A0A8S9ZQJ4-F1
#
_entry.id   AF-A0A8S9ZQJ4-F1
#
_cell.length_a   1.000
_cell.length_b   1.000
_cell.length_c   1.000
_cell.angle_alpha   90.00
_cell.angle_beta   90.00
_cell.angle_gamma   90.00
#
_symmetry.space_group_name_H-M   'P 1'
#
loop_
_entity.id
_entity.type
_entity.pdbx_description
1 polymer ?
#
loop_
_entity_poly.entity_id
_entity_poly.type
_entity_poly.pdbx_seq_one_letter_code
_entity_poly.pdbx_strand_id
1 'polypeptide(L)'
;MAISNEQIVDAGKLLLNPRNSLSVRFRALFLLRNAKDDVSVKYICDCFSDPSVLLKHELAYCLGQMQNPTAIPFLIRVLEDTTQEPMFRHEAGEALAAIGDPDNKFGISELLTLYTNDPVVEVAETCQLALQMLLWRKDNCLILKSHYDSVGWISNPAPPFDDENKMVNELALILTNKQNTLWDRYRALFSLRNLNNDNAVKAIASGLSCEDSALFRHEVAYVLGQIQSPVVISELKERLSLLTESGMVRHECAEALGSIGTEECQQILKSFLDDKEDVVRESCQNFAVIVNEINYSFPKEEDVSRLVRCIARNFSKWLFKCLQFASYKTTTTTDLSQFGNNDVGCLYRVPDEHVNSLCFDLVLPKGFKNLTSTLREYVWMFRRQTCEAFKYIQNFENGQTTQRLLLWGDWGTGKTITLVQLAHLALTQNFVIVTIPDDFLNLAMSWGRDTYYEIEVSTYKNGRLNSPHWAIKLLELFKQQNQHNWKALSNIKATKKYEWSQMEQTDIGKPITEIVEIGLSAPYLATDCVGALYKELRIHATNGELKLLVLIDKANGLFGKCVIKKPDRTIANIDELALTIHIRKFLFSNWSNGLCAFVADKAEASDARDKVTIIPIDPELLLGDLSIWC
;
A
#
# COMPACT_ATOMS: atom_id res chain seq x y z
N MET A 1 5.83 -13.95 2.46
CA MET A 1 6.52 -15.14 3.00
C MET A 1 5.48 -16.22 3.18
N ALA A 2 5.78 -17.48 2.89
CA ALA A 2 4.92 -18.58 3.35
C ALA A 2 5.01 -18.67 4.88
N ILE A 3 3.87 -18.71 5.57
CA ILE A 3 3.79 -18.87 7.01
C ILE A 3 4.24 -20.30 7.35
N SER A 4 5.13 -20.48 8.32
CA SER A 4 5.62 -21.82 8.66
C SER A 4 4.55 -22.63 9.39
N ASN A 5 4.59 -23.96 9.24
CA ASN A 5 3.66 -24.85 9.96
C ASN A 5 3.73 -24.68 11.48
N GLU A 6 4.91 -24.36 12.03
CA GLU A 6 5.08 -24.09 13.45
C GLU A 6 4.34 -22.80 13.87
N GLN A 7 4.43 -21.74 13.06
CA GLN A 7 3.69 -20.50 13.28
C GLN A 7 2.17 -20.69 13.24
N ILE A 8 1.67 -21.53 12.32
CA ILE A 8 0.24 -21.87 12.23
C ILE A 8 -0.21 -22.59 13.51
N VAL A 9 0.55 -23.58 13.97
CA VAL A 9 0.21 -24.35 15.18
C VAL A 9 0.21 -23.46 16.42
N ASP A 10 1.19 -22.57 16.56
CA ASP A 10 1.26 -21.68 17.71
C ASP A 10 0.18 -20.60 17.68
N ALA A 11 -0.14 -20.05 16.50
CA ALA A 11 -1.30 -19.17 16.34
C ALA A 11 -2.62 -19.89 16.69
N GLY A 12 -2.80 -21.13 16.26
CA GLY A 12 -3.95 -21.96 16.62
C GLY A 12 -4.11 -22.12 18.14
N LYS A 13 -3.02 -22.42 18.86
CA LYS A 13 -3.03 -22.51 20.33
C LYS A 13 -3.36 -21.17 20.99
N LEU A 14 -2.86 -20.06 20.44
CA LEU A 14 -3.15 -18.72 20.96
C LEU A 14 -4.63 -18.36 20.77
N LEU A 15 -5.20 -18.69 19.61
CA LEU A 15 -6.61 -18.45 19.29
C LEU A 15 -7.54 -19.26 20.19
N LEU A 16 -7.26 -20.55 20.40
CA LEU A 16 -8.11 -21.47 21.17
C LEU A 16 -8.04 -21.29 22.68
N ASN A 17 -7.09 -20.52 23.20
CA ASN A 17 -6.93 -20.35 24.64
C ASN A 17 -7.79 -19.18 25.16
N PRO A 18 -8.89 -19.44 25.89
CA PRO A 18 -9.79 -18.39 26.38
C PRO A 18 -9.18 -17.51 27.48
N ARG A 19 -8.00 -17.88 28.01
CA ARG A 19 -7.26 -17.04 28.97
C ARG A 19 -6.52 -15.89 28.30
N ASN A 20 -6.33 -15.94 26.98
CA ASN A 20 -5.71 -14.87 26.22
C ASN A 20 -6.70 -13.73 26.02
N SER A 21 -6.22 -12.49 25.98
CA SER A 21 -7.05 -11.35 25.60
C SER A 21 -7.53 -11.47 24.16
N LEU A 22 -8.68 -10.88 23.86
CA LEU A 22 -9.23 -10.85 22.50
C LEU A 22 -8.23 -10.27 21.50
N SER A 23 -7.46 -9.24 21.86
CA SER A 23 -6.42 -8.66 20.99
C SER A 23 -5.35 -9.69 20.58
N VAL A 24 -4.91 -10.56 21.48
CA VAL A 24 -3.95 -11.65 21.15
C VAL A 24 -4.60 -12.68 20.23
N ARG A 25 -5.87 -13.00 20.48
CA ARG A 25 -6.64 -13.97 19.71
C ARG A 25 -6.93 -13.46 18.29
N PHE A 26 -7.28 -12.19 18.11
CA PHE A 26 -7.44 -11.56 16.80
C PHE A 26 -6.12 -11.52 16.01
N ARG A 27 -4.99 -11.19 16.65
CA ARG A 27 -3.66 -11.26 16.00
C ARG A 27 -3.36 -12.68 15.49
N ALA A 28 -3.69 -13.71 16.29
CA ALA A 28 -3.54 -15.10 15.88
C ALA A 28 -4.50 -15.49 14.74
N LEU A 29 -5.77 -15.07 14.82
CA LEU A 29 -6.78 -15.27 13.79
C LEU A 29 -6.33 -14.69 12.44
N PHE A 30 -5.84 -13.45 12.40
CA PHE A 30 -5.39 -12.83 11.16
C PHE A 30 -4.16 -13.52 10.55
N LEU A 31 -3.28 -14.09 11.39
CA LEU A 31 -2.18 -14.92 10.92
C LEU A 31 -2.71 -16.20 10.23
N LEU A 32 -3.64 -16.90 10.87
CA LEU A 32 -4.28 -18.11 10.32
C LEU A 32 -5.05 -17.81 9.03
N ARG A 33 -5.80 -16.72 8.99
CA ARG A 33 -6.50 -16.24 7.78
C ARG A 33 -5.56 -16.08 6.60
N ASN A 34 -4.39 -15.49 6.83
CA ASN A 34 -3.40 -15.23 5.78
C ASN A 34 -2.69 -16.51 5.30
N ALA A 35 -2.72 -17.61 6.07
CA ALA A 35 -2.13 -18.88 5.67
C ALA A 35 -2.99 -19.63 4.64
N LYS A 36 -4.33 -19.47 4.71
CA LYS A 36 -5.33 -20.03 3.78
C LYS A 36 -5.36 -21.56 3.64
N ASP A 37 -4.64 -22.29 4.50
CA ASP A 37 -4.58 -23.75 4.49
C ASP A 37 -5.68 -24.40 5.35
N ASP A 38 -5.92 -25.70 5.13
CA ASP A 38 -6.97 -26.46 5.81
C ASP A 38 -6.72 -26.62 7.33
N VAL A 39 -5.46 -26.60 7.77
CA VAL A 39 -5.13 -26.67 9.21
C VAL A 39 -5.52 -25.37 9.89
N SER A 40 -5.25 -24.23 9.25
CA SER A 40 -5.70 -22.92 9.71
C SER A 40 -7.22 -22.82 9.77
N VAL A 41 -7.94 -23.30 8.75
CA VAL A 41 -9.41 -23.39 8.77
C VAL A 41 -9.89 -24.18 9.99
N LYS A 42 -9.29 -25.33 10.26
CA LYS A 42 -9.68 -26.17 11.40
C LYS A 42 -9.49 -25.45 12.74
N TYR A 43 -8.36 -24.79 12.97
CA TYR A 43 -8.14 -24.02 14.20
C TYR A 43 -9.16 -22.89 14.39
N ILE A 44 -9.56 -22.22 13.31
CA ILE A 44 -10.59 -21.18 13.32
C ILE A 44 -11.95 -21.78 13.68
N CYS A 45 -12.35 -22.87 13.03
CA CYS A 45 -13.63 -23.55 13.29
C CYS A 45 -13.71 -24.17 14.70
N ASP A 46 -12.60 -24.69 15.23
CA ASP A 46 -12.55 -25.22 16.61
C ASP A 46 -12.85 -24.12 17.65
N CYS A 47 -12.70 -22.84 17.28
CA CYS A 47 -12.98 -21.67 18.13
C CYS A 47 -14.43 -21.16 18.04
N PHE A 48 -15.32 -21.78 17.23
CA PHE A 48 -16.72 -21.35 17.09
C PHE A 48 -17.57 -21.49 18.36
N SER A 49 -17.09 -22.27 19.34
CA SER A 49 -17.75 -22.44 20.64
C SER A 49 -17.39 -21.36 21.68
N ASP A 50 -16.62 -20.35 21.29
CA ASP A 50 -16.21 -19.26 22.18
C ASP A 50 -17.39 -18.41 22.66
N PRO A 51 -17.41 -17.91 23.91
CA PRO A 51 -18.50 -17.06 24.39
C PRO A 51 -18.56 -15.66 23.75
N SER A 52 -17.45 -15.14 23.19
CA SER A 52 -17.45 -13.81 22.56
C SER A 52 -18.13 -13.84 21.20
N VAL A 53 -19.28 -13.17 21.09
CA VAL A 53 -20.03 -13.01 19.83
C VAL A 53 -19.19 -12.26 18.79
N LEU A 54 -18.42 -11.25 19.22
CA LEU A 54 -17.52 -10.50 18.35
C LEU A 54 -16.43 -11.41 17.77
N LEU A 55 -15.84 -12.29 18.59
CA LEU A 55 -14.85 -13.24 18.10
C LEU A 55 -15.49 -14.24 17.12
N LYS A 56 -16.66 -14.80 17.43
CA LYS A 56 -17.37 -15.72 16.51
C LYS A 56 -17.64 -15.09 15.15
N HIS A 57 -18.13 -13.85 15.14
CA HIS A 57 -18.31 -13.05 13.93
C HIS A 57 -17.01 -12.96 13.13
N GLU A 58 -15.93 -12.49 13.75
CA GLU A 58 -14.64 -12.32 13.06
C GLU A 58 -14.05 -13.64 12.53
N LEU A 59 -14.29 -14.75 13.23
CA LEU A 59 -13.90 -16.09 12.79
C LEU A 59 -14.61 -16.46 11.48
N ALA A 60 -15.93 -16.26 11.39
CA ALA A 60 -16.70 -16.52 10.18
C ALA A 60 -16.28 -15.60 9.02
N TYR A 61 -16.10 -14.31 9.30
CA TYR A 61 -15.60 -13.33 8.34
C TYR A 61 -14.25 -13.76 7.74
N CYS A 62 -13.30 -14.14 8.61
CA CYS A 62 -11.98 -14.62 8.18
C CYS A 62 -12.06 -15.88 7.31
N LEU A 63 -12.99 -16.81 7.58
CA LEU A 63 -13.20 -17.99 6.75
C LEU A 63 -13.74 -17.63 5.35
N GLY A 64 -14.67 -16.66 5.28
CA GLY A 64 -15.13 -16.09 4.01
C GLY A 64 -13.97 -15.50 3.20
N GLN A 65 -13.10 -14.71 3.84
CA GLN A 65 -11.90 -14.11 3.23
C GLN A 65 -10.84 -15.14 2.79
N MET A 66 -10.75 -16.28 3.49
CA MET A 66 -9.87 -17.38 3.11
C MET A 66 -10.32 -18.04 1.80
N GLN A 67 -11.63 -18.03 1.51
CA GLN A 67 -12.25 -18.70 0.37
C GLN A 67 -11.90 -20.19 0.28
N ASN A 68 -11.61 -20.83 1.42
CA ASN A 68 -11.24 -22.23 1.49
C ASN A 68 -12.49 -23.10 1.68
N PRO A 69 -12.84 -24.00 0.72
CA PRO A 69 -14.05 -24.83 0.80
C PRO A 69 -14.15 -25.74 2.02
N THR A 70 -13.03 -26.04 2.68
CA THR A 70 -12.98 -26.86 3.90
C THR A 70 -13.79 -26.25 5.06
N ALA A 71 -14.06 -24.95 5.00
CA ALA A 71 -14.88 -24.23 5.98
C ALA A 71 -16.39 -24.45 5.80
N ILE A 72 -16.86 -24.82 4.59
CA ILE A 72 -18.28 -24.87 4.23
C ILE A 72 -19.12 -25.68 5.24
N PRO A 73 -18.77 -26.94 5.59
CA PRO A 73 -19.61 -27.73 6.49
C PRO A 73 -19.78 -27.13 7.89
N PHE A 74 -18.82 -26.32 8.33
CA PHE A 74 -18.88 -25.63 9.62
C PHE A 74 -19.78 -24.40 9.54
N LEU A 75 -19.65 -23.61 8.48
CA LEU A 75 -20.48 -22.42 8.26
C LEU A 75 -21.96 -22.79 8.05
N ILE A 76 -22.25 -23.90 7.36
CA ILE A 76 -23.62 -24.44 7.22
C ILE A 76 -24.23 -24.68 8.60
N ARG A 77 -23.50 -25.38 9.50
CA ARG A 77 -23.99 -25.66 10.86
C ARG A 77 -24.29 -24.38 11.65
N VAL A 78 -23.48 -23.33 11.47
CA VAL A 78 -23.71 -22.04 12.14
C VAL A 78 -24.98 -21.38 11.60
N LEU A 79 -25.18 -21.35 10.29
CA LEU A 79 -26.37 -20.75 9.68
C LEU A 79 -27.67 -21.49 10.09
N GLU A 80 -27.62 -22.82 10.14
CA GLU A 80 -28.74 -23.69 10.51
C GLU A 80 -29.10 -23.62 12.01
N ASP A 81 -28.13 -23.31 12.88
CA ASP A 81 -28.31 -23.29 14.33
C ASP A 81 -29.03 -22.02 14.79
N THR A 82 -30.34 -22.11 14.99
CA THR A 82 -31.20 -21.02 15.48
C THR A 82 -30.92 -20.61 16.93
N THR A 83 -30.04 -21.33 17.63
CA THR A 83 -29.59 -20.95 18.99
C THR A 83 -28.38 -20.02 18.98
N GLN A 84 -27.69 -19.88 17.84
CA GLN A 84 -26.59 -18.90 17.69
C GLN A 84 -27.12 -17.48 17.54
N GLU A 85 -26.26 -16.53 17.87
CA GLU A 85 -26.57 -15.11 17.79
C GLU A 85 -26.76 -14.66 16.33
N PRO A 86 -27.72 -13.75 16.03
CA PRO A 86 -27.94 -13.20 14.69
C PRO A 86 -26.66 -12.72 13.99
N MET A 87 -25.78 -12.05 14.75
CA MET A 87 -24.48 -11.55 14.30
C MET A 87 -23.58 -12.67 13.73
N PHE A 88 -23.56 -13.82 14.38
CA PHE A 88 -22.74 -14.94 13.92
C PHE A 88 -23.39 -15.67 12.72
N ARG A 89 -24.71 -15.79 12.73
CA ARG A 89 -25.48 -16.44 11.66
C ARG A 89 -25.42 -15.67 10.34
N HIS A 90 -25.53 -14.33 10.36
CA HIS A 90 -25.41 -13.55 9.11
C HIS A 90 -24.01 -13.71 8.52
N GLU A 91 -22.97 -13.60 9.34
CA GLU A 91 -21.59 -13.66 8.87
C GLU A 91 -21.28 -15.04 8.27
N ALA A 92 -21.86 -16.11 8.82
CA ALA A 92 -21.78 -17.43 8.21
C ALA A 92 -22.46 -17.49 6.83
N GLY A 93 -23.63 -16.87 6.67
CA GLY A 93 -24.34 -16.76 5.39
C GLY A 93 -23.53 -16.00 4.33
N GLU A 94 -22.90 -14.90 4.72
CA GLU A 94 -22.04 -14.10 3.85
C GLU A 94 -20.75 -14.86 3.47
N ALA A 95 -20.08 -15.48 4.45
CA ALA A 95 -18.90 -16.30 4.23
C ALA A 95 -19.17 -17.47 3.27
N LEU A 96 -20.34 -18.12 3.38
CA LEU A 96 -20.78 -19.15 2.43
C LEU A 96 -20.88 -18.61 1.01
N ALA A 97 -21.42 -17.41 0.81
CA ALA A 97 -21.47 -16.76 -0.51
C ALA A 97 -20.09 -16.40 -1.06
N ALA A 98 -19.18 -15.97 -0.18
CA ALA A 98 -17.80 -15.63 -0.53
C ALA A 98 -16.99 -16.86 -0.98
N ILE A 99 -17.23 -18.02 -0.37
CA ILE A 99 -16.60 -19.30 -0.72
C ILE A 99 -17.32 -19.97 -1.92
N GLY A 100 -18.64 -19.76 -2.04
CA GLY A 100 -19.48 -20.43 -3.02
C GLY A 100 -19.07 -20.18 -4.46
N ASP A 101 -19.16 -21.23 -5.27
CA ASP A 101 -18.77 -21.20 -6.67
C ASP A 101 -19.96 -20.92 -7.60
N PRO A 102 -19.75 -20.26 -8.76
CA PRO A 102 -20.82 -19.96 -9.71
C PRO A 102 -21.50 -21.20 -10.32
N ASP A 103 -20.81 -22.35 -10.35
CA ASP A 103 -21.37 -23.62 -10.81
C ASP A 103 -22.19 -24.34 -9.72
N ASN A 104 -22.22 -23.76 -8.51
CA ASN A 104 -22.92 -24.28 -7.34
C ASN A 104 -22.55 -25.72 -6.97
N LYS A 105 -21.27 -26.09 -7.10
CA LYS A 105 -20.75 -27.43 -6.80
C LYS A 105 -21.02 -27.86 -5.36
N PHE A 106 -21.09 -26.91 -4.45
CA PHE A 106 -21.31 -27.17 -3.02
C PHE A 106 -22.78 -27.06 -2.58
N GLY A 107 -23.72 -26.78 -3.48
CA GLY A 107 -25.15 -26.66 -3.13
C GLY A 107 -25.50 -25.47 -2.22
N ILE A 108 -24.64 -24.44 -2.22
CA ILE A 108 -24.80 -23.27 -1.34
C ILE A 108 -26.02 -22.44 -1.76
N SER A 109 -26.34 -22.38 -3.05
CA SER A 109 -27.49 -21.59 -3.54
C SER A 109 -28.83 -22.15 -3.03
N GLU A 110 -29.00 -23.48 -3.04
CA GLU A 110 -30.20 -24.12 -2.50
C GLU A 110 -30.29 -23.92 -0.98
N LEU A 111 -29.16 -24.03 -0.28
CA LEU A 111 -29.10 -23.79 1.16
C LEU A 111 -29.52 -22.35 1.49
N LEU A 112 -28.89 -21.34 0.89
CA LEU A 112 -29.21 -19.93 1.14
C LEU A 112 -30.67 -19.62 0.83
N THR A 113 -31.24 -20.26 -0.20
CA THR A 113 -32.67 -20.12 -0.56
C THR A 113 -33.59 -20.45 0.61
N LEU A 114 -33.27 -21.48 1.41
CA LEU A 114 -34.07 -21.89 2.57
C LEU A 114 -34.15 -20.78 3.64
N TYR A 115 -33.12 -19.95 3.74
CA TYR A 115 -32.98 -18.91 4.76
C TYR A 115 -33.31 -17.50 4.26
N THR A 116 -33.75 -17.34 3.01
CA THR A 116 -34.17 -16.03 2.47
C THR A 116 -35.38 -15.41 3.19
N ASN A 117 -36.12 -16.20 3.97
CA ASN A 117 -37.25 -15.78 4.80
C ASN A 117 -37.05 -16.16 6.28
N ASP A 118 -35.80 -16.21 6.75
CA ASP A 118 -35.48 -16.46 8.16
C ASP A 118 -36.24 -15.46 9.07
N PRO A 119 -36.74 -15.89 10.25
CA PRO A 119 -37.40 -14.98 11.18
C PRO A 119 -36.49 -13.85 11.69
N VAL A 120 -35.16 -14.03 11.64
CA VAL A 120 -34.17 -13.00 11.95
C VAL A 120 -33.89 -12.21 10.66
N VAL A 121 -34.25 -10.93 10.67
CA VAL A 121 -34.21 -10.06 9.48
C VAL A 121 -32.80 -9.97 8.90
N GLU A 122 -31.77 -9.82 9.75
CA GLU A 122 -30.38 -9.71 9.34
C GLU A 122 -29.90 -10.98 8.60
N VAL A 123 -30.36 -12.16 9.04
CA VAL A 123 -30.03 -13.44 8.39
C VAL A 123 -30.77 -13.58 7.06
N ALA A 124 -32.05 -13.21 7.03
CA ALA A 124 -32.87 -13.24 5.82
C ALA A 124 -32.32 -12.33 4.74
N GLU A 125 -32.05 -11.07 5.07
CA GLU A 125 -31.46 -10.07 4.17
C GLU A 125 -30.09 -10.50 3.66
N THR A 126 -29.25 -11.06 4.53
CA THR A 126 -27.93 -11.59 4.14
C THR A 126 -28.05 -12.75 3.15
N CYS A 127 -28.94 -13.71 3.41
CA CYS A 127 -29.16 -14.83 2.49
C CYS A 127 -29.73 -14.39 1.15
N GLN A 128 -30.58 -13.35 1.12
CA GLN A 128 -31.08 -12.74 -0.11
C GLN A 128 -29.96 -12.09 -0.93
N LEU A 129 -29.08 -11.30 -0.29
CA LEU A 129 -27.92 -10.66 -0.93
C LEU A 129 -26.92 -11.70 -1.43
N ALA A 130 -26.58 -12.67 -0.58
CA ALA A 130 -25.68 -13.77 -0.88
C ALA A 130 -26.13 -14.59 -2.10
N LEU A 131 -27.42 -14.96 -2.15
CA LEU A 131 -27.99 -15.67 -3.29
C LEU A 131 -27.94 -14.82 -4.57
N GLN A 132 -28.29 -13.55 -4.50
CA GLN A 132 -28.21 -12.63 -5.64
C GLN A 132 -26.76 -12.48 -6.14
N MET A 133 -25.79 -12.44 -5.24
CA MET A 133 -24.37 -12.38 -5.60
C MET A 133 -23.89 -13.65 -6.32
N LEU A 134 -24.30 -14.84 -5.87
CA LEU A 134 -23.98 -16.10 -6.55
C LEU A 134 -24.60 -16.16 -7.96
N LEU A 135 -25.88 -15.77 -8.10
CA LEU A 135 -26.56 -15.69 -9.39
C LEU A 135 -25.88 -14.66 -10.32
N TRP A 136 -25.56 -13.49 -9.80
CA TRP A 136 -24.86 -12.45 -10.57
C TRP A 136 -23.48 -12.92 -11.04
N ARG A 137 -22.71 -13.62 -10.20
CA ARG A 137 -21.41 -14.20 -10.59
C ARG A 137 -21.56 -15.23 -11.70
N LYS A 138 -22.59 -16.08 -11.63
CA LYS A 138 -22.90 -17.06 -12.68
C LYS A 138 -23.16 -16.40 -14.02
N ASP A 139 -23.99 -15.36 -14.04
CA ASP A 139 -24.34 -14.64 -15.27
C ASP A 139 -23.18 -13.79 -15.81
N ASN A 140 -22.23 -13.38 -14.96
CA ASN A 140 -21.10 -12.49 -15.32
C ASN A 140 -19.72 -13.20 -15.29
N CYS A 141 -19.69 -14.53 -15.36
CA CYS A 141 -18.47 -15.35 -15.28
C CYS A 141 -17.35 -14.94 -16.29
N LEU A 142 -17.71 -14.44 -17.47
CA LEU A 142 -16.74 -14.01 -18.49
C LEU A 142 -16.11 -12.64 -18.18
N ILE A 143 -16.85 -11.75 -17.51
CA ILE A 143 -16.38 -10.43 -17.09
C ILE A 143 -15.40 -10.57 -15.91
N LEU A 144 -15.69 -11.49 -14.98
CA LEU A 144 -14.84 -11.78 -13.82
C LEU A 144 -13.43 -12.27 -14.23
N LYS A 145 -13.32 -13.11 -15.27
CA LYS A 145 -12.02 -13.62 -15.78
C LYS A 145 -11.13 -12.57 -16.46
N SER A 146 -11.65 -11.40 -16.79
CA SER A 146 -10.92 -10.38 -17.58
C SER A 146 -10.62 -9.08 -16.83
N HIS A 147 -11.39 -8.73 -15.78
CA HIS A 147 -11.35 -7.38 -15.21
C HIS A 147 -11.26 -7.29 -13.68
N TYR A 148 -11.43 -8.37 -12.91
CA TYR A 148 -11.80 -8.24 -11.48
C TYR A 148 -10.96 -9.02 -10.45
N ASP A 149 -9.84 -9.65 -10.83
CA ASP A 149 -8.95 -10.35 -9.90
C ASP A 149 -8.01 -9.42 -9.10
N SER A 150 -7.96 -8.12 -9.40
CA SER A 150 -6.98 -7.17 -8.83
C SER A 150 -7.47 -6.34 -7.64
N VAL A 151 -8.76 -6.39 -7.32
CA VAL A 151 -9.38 -5.60 -6.26
C VAL A 151 -10.31 -6.56 -5.54
N GLY A 152 -10.26 -6.70 -4.20
CA GLY A 152 -10.96 -7.72 -3.40
C GLY A 152 -12.50 -7.68 -3.44
N TRP A 153 -13.11 -7.67 -4.63
CA TRP A 153 -14.54 -7.59 -4.90
C TRP A 153 -15.29 -8.88 -4.59
N ILE A 154 -14.58 -10.01 -4.64
CA ILE A 154 -15.19 -11.33 -4.52
C ILE A 154 -15.75 -11.60 -3.12
N SER A 155 -15.41 -10.78 -2.13
CA SER A 155 -15.98 -10.86 -0.78
C SER A 155 -17.04 -9.80 -0.49
N ASN A 156 -17.34 -8.86 -1.40
CA ASN A 156 -18.39 -7.88 -1.14
C ASN A 156 -19.78 -8.54 -1.31
N PRO A 157 -20.79 -8.15 -0.51
CA PRO A 157 -22.17 -8.64 -0.65
C PRO A 157 -22.83 -8.29 -1.99
N ALA A 158 -22.38 -7.23 -2.68
CA ALA A 158 -22.87 -6.85 -4.00
C ALA A 158 -21.75 -6.21 -4.87
N PRO A 159 -21.84 -6.30 -6.21
CA PRO A 159 -20.96 -5.58 -7.12
C PRO A 159 -21.34 -4.09 -7.19
N PRO A 160 -20.45 -3.20 -7.65
CA PRO A 160 -20.84 -1.82 -7.94
C PRO A 160 -21.78 -1.76 -9.16
N PHE A 161 -22.35 -0.58 -9.44
CA PHE A 161 -22.97 -0.32 -10.74
C PHE A 161 -21.92 -0.31 -11.87
N ASP A 162 -22.31 -0.84 -13.03
CA ASP A 162 -21.46 -0.91 -14.23
C ASP A 162 -21.29 0.46 -14.92
N ASP A 163 -22.22 1.39 -14.66
CA ASP A 163 -22.18 2.74 -15.22
C ASP A 163 -21.33 3.68 -14.35
N GLU A 164 -20.09 3.90 -14.77
CA GLU A 164 -19.14 4.81 -14.13
C GLU A 164 -19.55 6.30 -14.22
N ASN A 165 -20.56 6.66 -15.01
CA ASN A 165 -20.99 8.05 -15.18
C ASN A 165 -22.00 8.50 -14.11
N LYS A 166 -22.54 7.58 -13.30
CA LYS A 166 -23.47 7.94 -12.22
C LYS A 166 -22.80 8.93 -11.26
N MET A 167 -23.41 10.11 -11.13
CA MET A 167 -22.90 11.14 -10.24
C MET A 167 -23.16 10.76 -8.78
N VAL A 168 -22.35 11.31 -7.86
CA VAL A 168 -22.49 11.08 -6.40
C VAL A 168 -23.93 11.29 -5.93
N ASN A 169 -24.60 12.34 -6.42
CA ASN A 169 -25.98 12.65 -6.03
C ASN A 169 -26.99 11.57 -6.43
N GLU A 170 -26.83 10.96 -7.61
CA GLU A 170 -27.72 9.89 -8.07
C GLU A 170 -27.53 8.62 -7.24
N LEU A 171 -26.27 8.26 -6.96
CA LEU A 171 -25.95 7.12 -6.10
C LEU A 171 -26.43 7.34 -4.67
N ALA A 172 -26.31 8.56 -4.13
CA ALA A 172 -26.82 8.92 -2.81
C ALA A 172 -28.35 8.76 -2.70
N LEU A 173 -29.08 9.14 -3.76
CA LEU A 173 -30.52 8.93 -3.85
C LEU A 173 -30.86 7.43 -3.92
N ILE A 174 -30.09 6.63 -4.65
CA ILE A 174 -30.30 5.18 -4.69
C ILE A 174 -30.08 4.58 -3.29
N LEU A 175 -28.96 4.92 -2.65
CA LEU A 175 -28.53 4.43 -1.33
C LEU A 175 -29.58 4.66 -0.23
N THR A 176 -30.16 5.86 -0.18
CA THR A 176 -31.02 6.32 0.93
C THR A 176 -32.51 6.06 0.72
N ASN A 177 -32.93 5.79 -0.52
CA ASN A 177 -34.32 5.57 -0.86
C ASN A 177 -34.77 4.14 -0.49
N LYS A 178 -35.65 4.04 0.50
CA LYS A 178 -36.20 2.78 1.04
C LYS A 178 -37.05 1.99 0.04
N GLN A 179 -37.48 2.61 -1.05
CA GLN A 179 -38.26 1.97 -2.10
C GLN A 179 -37.38 1.18 -3.07
N ASN A 180 -36.06 1.40 -3.05
CA ASN A 180 -35.12 0.59 -3.82
C ASN A 180 -34.85 -0.74 -3.14
N THR A 181 -34.47 -1.74 -3.94
CA THR A 181 -34.05 -3.03 -3.40
C THR A 181 -32.80 -2.89 -2.54
N LEU A 182 -32.64 -3.77 -1.55
CA LEU A 182 -31.43 -3.81 -0.74
C LEU A 182 -30.18 -4.04 -1.61
N TRP A 183 -30.31 -4.89 -2.63
CA TRP A 183 -29.28 -5.11 -3.64
C TRP A 183 -28.84 -3.81 -4.31
N ASP A 184 -29.75 -3.03 -4.89
CA ASP A 184 -29.40 -1.77 -5.57
C ASP A 184 -28.77 -0.74 -4.63
N ARG A 185 -29.19 -0.73 -3.36
CA ARG A 185 -28.60 0.12 -2.33
C ARG A 185 -27.17 -0.29 -1.99
N TYR A 186 -26.89 -1.59 -1.89
CA TYR A 186 -25.53 -2.11 -1.73
C TYR A 186 -24.67 -1.82 -2.99
N ARG A 187 -25.23 -1.95 -4.19
CA ARG A 187 -24.51 -1.56 -5.43
C ARG A 187 -24.16 -0.07 -5.40
N ALA A 188 -25.08 0.79 -4.96
CA ALA A 188 -24.83 2.22 -4.80
C ALA A 188 -23.75 2.50 -3.75
N LEU A 189 -23.81 1.80 -2.60
CA LEU A 189 -22.82 1.89 -1.53
C LEU A 189 -21.41 1.60 -2.05
N PHE A 190 -21.23 0.48 -2.74
CA PHE A 190 -19.92 0.11 -3.27
C PHE A 190 -19.46 0.95 -4.46
N SER A 191 -20.39 1.46 -5.29
CA SER A 191 -20.06 2.49 -6.29
C SER A 191 -19.56 3.77 -5.63
N LEU A 192 -20.22 4.26 -4.57
CA LEU A 192 -19.79 5.44 -3.82
C LEU A 192 -18.43 5.21 -3.15
N ARG A 193 -18.19 4.02 -2.57
CA ARG A 193 -16.90 3.65 -1.99
C ARG A 193 -15.77 3.82 -3.01
N ASN A 194 -15.99 3.35 -4.23
CA ASN A 194 -14.99 3.43 -5.31
C ASN A 194 -14.68 4.85 -5.77
N LEU A 195 -15.63 5.78 -5.65
CA LEU A 195 -15.38 7.18 -5.98
C LEU A 195 -14.42 7.87 -5.01
N ASN A 196 -14.32 7.35 -3.78
CA ASN A 196 -13.34 7.70 -2.74
C ASN A 196 -13.01 9.20 -2.63
N ASN A 197 -14.03 10.05 -2.52
CA ASN A 197 -13.91 11.49 -2.30
C ASN A 197 -14.90 11.95 -1.22
N ASP A 198 -14.63 13.09 -0.58
CA ASP A 198 -15.39 13.55 0.59
C ASP A 198 -16.90 13.66 0.35
N ASN A 199 -17.34 14.06 -0.85
CA ASN A 199 -18.76 14.11 -1.19
C ASN A 199 -19.39 12.71 -1.23
N ALA A 200 -18.69 11.74 -1.82
CA ALA A 200 -19.12 10.34 -1.82
C ALA A 200 -19.11 9.74 -0.41
N VAL A 201 -18.12 10.08 0.41
CA VAL A 201 -18.03 9.63 1.81
C VAL A 201 -19.20 10.17 2.64
N LYS A 202 -19.52 11.47 2.52
CA LYS A 202 -20.70 12.06 3.16
C LYS A 202 -22.00 11.47 2.65
N ALA A 203 -22.09 11.16 1.35
CA ALA A 203 -23.23 10.44 0.79
C ALA A 203 -23.39 9.04 1.41
N ILE A 204 -22.30 8.28 1.58
CA ILE A 204 -22.32 6.98 2.27
C ILE A 204 -22.82 7.14 3.70
N ALA A 205 -22.29 8.13 4.44
CA ALA A 205 -22.68 8.38 5.84
C ALA A 205 -24.18 8.67 6.02
N SER A 206 -24.84 9.24 5.00
CA SER A 206 -26.30 9.43 5.04
C SER A 206 -27.08 8.10 5.12
N GLY A 207 -26.49 6.99 4.67
CA GLY A 207 -27.05 5.65 4.81
C GLY A 207 -27.17 5.16 6.25
N LEU A 208 -26.39 5.72 7.20
CA LEU A 208 -26.52 5.41 8.64
C LEU A 208 -27.88 5.86 9.20
N SER A 209 -28.57 6.78 8.52
CA SER A 209 -29.90 7.26 8.92
C SER A 209 -31.05 6.38 8.39
N CYS A 210 -30.76 5.33 7.62
CA CYS A 210 -31.76 4.41 7.09
C CYS A 210 -32.22 3.40 8.16
N GLU A 211 -33.30 3.70 8.86
CA GLU A 211 -33.82 2.89 9.98
C GLU A 211 -34.39 1.51 9.60
N ASP A 212 -34.56 1.22 8.31
CA ASP A 212 -35.27 0.04 7.80
C ASP A 212 -34.49 -1.29 7.88
N SER A 213 -33.15 -1.26 7.86
CA SER A 213 -32.32 -2.46 7.94
C SER A 213 -31.08 -2.20 8.79
N ALA A 214 -30.93 -2.97 9.88
CA ALA A 214 -29.73 -2.93 10.72
C ALA A 214 -28.51 -3.47 9.95
N LEU A 215 -28.70 -4.54 9.16
CA LEU A 215 -27.66 -5.10 8.29
C LEU A 215 -27.11 -4.04 7.32
N PHE A 216 -27.98 -3.25 6.68
CA PHE A 216 -27.56 -2.18 5.79
C PHE A 216 -26.75 -1.09 6.51
N ARG A 217 -27.20 -0.65 7.70
CA ARG A 217 -26.47 0.36 8.47
C ARG A 217 -25.12 -0.16 8.96
N HIS A 218 -25.04 -1.44 9.33
CA HIS A 218 -23.80 -2.13 9.64
C HIS A 218 -22.84 -2.06 8.44
N GLU A 219 -23.29 -2.47 7.24
CA GLU A 219 -22.43 -2.42 6.04
C GLU A 219 -21.98 -1.00 5.70
N VAL A 220 -22.86 0.00 5.87
CA VAL A 220 -22.49 1.40 5.68
C VAL A 220 -21.36 1.80 6.65
N ALA A 221 -21.44 1.42 7.93
CA ALA A 221 -20.39 1.69 8.91
C ALA A 221 -19.09 0.97 8.54
N TYR A 222 -19.16 -0.30 8.13
CA TYR A 222 -18.01 -1.09 7.67
C TYR A 222 -17.31 -0.42 6.49
N VAL A 223 -18.06 -0.02 5.46
CA VAL A 223 -17.52 0.67 4.28
C VAL A 223 -16.88 2.02 4.65
N LEU A 224 -17.44 2.77 5.59
CA LEU A 224 -16.82 4.00 6.10
C LEU A 224 -15.49 3.69 6.83
N GLY A 225 -15.47 2.61 7.60
CA GLY A 225 -14.26 2.08 8.25
C GLY A 225 -13.18 1.67 7.26
N GLN A 226 -13.55 1.06 6.12
CA GLN A 226 -12.62 0.74 5.04
C GLN A 226 -12.03 1.99 4.37
N ILE A 227 -12.82 3.05 4.22
CA ILE A 227 -12.38 4.31 3.60
C ILE A 227 -11.45 5.11 4.52
N GLN A 228 -11.65 5.01 5.85
CA GLN A 228 -10.82 5.67 6.87
C GLN A 228 -10.78 7.21 6.76
N SER A 229 -11.82 7.84 6.21
CA SER A 229 -11.87 9.30 6.10
C SER A 229 -12.37 9.95 7.39
N PRO A 230 -11.66 10.96 7.95
CA PRO A 230 -12.07 11.63 9.18
C PRO A 230 -13.34 12.47 9.03
N VAL A 231 -13.82 12.71 7.80
CA VAL A 231 -15.02 13.56 7.57
C VAL A 231 -16.30 12.96 8.14
N VAL A 232 -16.32 11.68 8.54
CA VAL A 232 -17.52 10.98 9.06
C VAL A 232 -17.47 10.66 10.56
N ILE A 233 -16.45 11.17 11.28
CA ILE A 233 -16.30 10.90 12.72
C ILE A 233 -17.56 11.33 13.49
N SER A 234 -18.17 12.47 13.12
CA SER A 234 -19.40 12.95 13.73
C SER A 234 -20.56 11.96 13.58
N GLU A 235 -20.81 11.47 12.37
CA GLU A 235 -21.91 10.57 12.05
C GLU A 235 -21.72 9.19 12.70
N LEU A 236 -20.50 8.65 12.68
CA LEU A 236 -20.17 7.38 13.34
C LEU A 236 -20.33 7.47 14.86
N LYS A 237 -19.89 8.58 15.46
CA LYS A 237 -20.05 8.84 16.90
C LYS A 237 -21.52 8.93 17.29
N GLU A 238 -22.31 9.67 16.53
CA GLU A 238 -23.75 9.84 16.78
C GLU A 238 -24.44 8.46 16.79
N ARG A 239 -24.14 7.63 15.79
CA ARG A 239 -24.71 6.30 15.65
C ARG A 239 -24.25 5.33 16.76
N LEU A 240 -22.96 5.33 17.10
CA LEU A 240 -22.41 4.54 18.21
C LEU A 240 -23.05 4.92 19.57
N SER A 241 -23.36 6.20 19.76
CA SER A 241 -23.93 6.74 21.01
C SER A 241 -25.42 6.44 21.19
N LEU A 242 -26.10 5.96 20.14
CA LEU A 242 -27.54 5.73 20.17
C LEU A 242 -27.87 4.38 20.85
N LEU A 243 -28.36 4.43 22.09
CA LEU A 243 -28.66 3.22 22.88
C LEU A 243 -29.81 2.37 22.32
N THR A 244 -30.65 2.93 21.46
CA THR A 244 -31.73 2.20 20.77
C THR A 244 -31.27 1.53 19.47
N GLU A 245 -30.03 1.78 19.06
CA GLU A 245 -29.45 1.17 17.86
C GLU A 245 -29.01 -0.27 18.15
N SER A 246 -29.06 -1.11 17.11
CA SER A 246 -28.61 -2.50 17.20
C SER A 246 -27.13 -2.59 17.58
N GLY A 247 -26.80 -3.54 18.47
CA GLY A 247 -25.41 -3.83 18.85
C GLY A 247 -24.51 -4.10 17.65
N MET A 248 -25.05 -4.72 16.59
CA MET A 248 -24.39 -4.96 15.30
C MET A 248 -23.90 -3.64 14.65
N VAL A 249 -24.79 -2.66 14.53
CA VAL A 249 -24.43 -1.37 13.91
C VAL A 249 -23.47 -0.59 14.82
N ARG A 250 -23.67 -0.68 16.13
CA ARG A 250 -22.85 0.05 17.12
C ARG A 250 -21.41 -0.47 17.16
N HIS A 251 -21.17 -1.80 17.18
CA HIS A 251 -19.81 -2.32 17.15
C HIS A 251 -19.11 -1.92 15.84
N GLU A 252 -19.82 -1.94 14.71
CA GLU A 252 -19.22 -1.61 13.42
C GLU A 252 -18.86 -0.12 13.33
N CYS A 253 -19.66 0.75 13.94
CA CYS A 253 -19.28 2.15 14.12
C CYS A 253 -18.03 2.30 15.01
N ALA A 254 -17.87 1.48 16.05
CA ALA A 254 -16.68 1.48 16.89
C ALA A 254 -15.43 0.96 16.14
N GLU A 255 -15.56 -0.11 15.35
CA GLU A 255 -14.51 -0.64 14.46
C GLU A 255 -14.09 0.38 13.41
N ALA A 256 -15.06 1.08 12.79
CA ALA A 256 -14.81 2.15 11.83
C ALA A 256 -14.06 3.34 12.46
N LEU A 257 -14.47 3.79 13.65
CA LEU A 257 -13.75 4.82 14.41
C LEU A 257 -12.33 4.36 14.80
N GLY A 258 -12.18 3.09 15.19
CA GLY A 258 -10.88 2.47 15.48
C GLY A 258 -9.94 2.47 14.27
N SER A 259 -10.50 2.18 13.09
CA SER A 259 -9.79 2.18 11.81
C SER A 259 -9.38 3.58 11.34
N ILE A 260 -10.21 4.61 11.60
CA ILE A 260 -9.87 6.02 11.31
C ILE A 260 -8.72 6.52 12.21
N GLY A 261 -8.74 6.15 13.51
CA GLY A 261 -7.56 6.25 14.38
C GLY A 261 -7.12 7.66 14.80
N THR A 262 -7.93 8.70 14.61
CA THR A 262 -7.61 10.06 15.10
C THR A 262 -7.65 10.15 16.63
N GLU A 263 -7.07 11.22 17.20
CA GLU A 263 -7.15 11.47 18.65
C GLU A 263 -8.61 11.61 19.13
N GLU A 264 -9.47 12.23 18.31
CA GLU A 264 -10.91 12.31 18.57
C GLU A 264 -11.54 10.91 18.63
N CYS A 265 -11.26 10.04 17.66
CA CYS A 265 -11.74 8.65 17.67
C CYS A 265 -11.30 7.91 18.94
N GLN A 266 -10.05 8.09 19.39
CA GLN A 266 -9.56 7.46 20.62
C GLN A 266 -10.31 7.94 21.86
N GLN A 267 -10.60 9.23 21.96
CA GLN A 267 -11.39 9.78 23.06
C GLN A 267 -12.81 9.23 23.06
N ILE A 268 -13.43 9.10 21.88
CA ILE A 268 -14.75 8.49 21.71
C ILE A 268 -14.71 7.04 22.18
N LEU A 269 -13.82 6.20 21.65
CA LEU A 269 -13.75 4.77 21.99
C LEU A 269 -13.50 4.51 23.48
N LYS A 270 -12.65 5.33 24.12
CA LYS A 270 -12.43 5.26 25.57
C LYS A 270 -13.71 5.45 26.38
N SER A 271 -14.67 6.25 25.90
CA SER A 271 -15.94 6.47 26.60
C SER A 271 -16.90 5.28 26.53
N PHE A 272 -16.63 4.29 25.67
CA PHE A 272 -17.46 3.09 25.47
C PHE A 272 -16.80 1.79 25.98
N LEU A 273 -15.71 1.89 26.75
CA LEU A 273 -15.02 0.71 27.30
C LEU A 273 -15.84 -0.10 28.31
N ASP A 274 -16.85 0.53 28.90
CA ASP A 274 -17.79 -0.03 29.88
C ASP A 274 -19.24 -0.09 29.35
N ASP A 275 -19.41 -0.13 28.01
CA ASP A 275 -20.73 -0.27 27.38
C ASP A 275 -21.52 -1.51 27.87
N LYS A 276 -22.84 -1.44 27.79
CA LYS A 276 -23.71 -2.55 28.23
C LYS A 276 -23.67 -3.73 27.26
N GLU A 277 -23.47 -3.46 25.98
CA GLU A 277 -23.36 -4.48 24.94
C GLU A 277 -21.93 -5.02 24.90
N ASP A 278 -21.77 -6.34 25.07
CA ASP A 278 -20.46 -6.98 25.09
C ASP A 278 -19.70 -6.74 23.78
N VAL A 279 -20.37 -6.85 22.63
CA VAL A 279 -19.76 -6.61 21.31
C VAL A 279 -19.20 -5.19 21.16
N VAL A 280 -19.87 -4.18 21.71
CA VAL A 280 -19.41 -2.78 21.65
C VAL A 280 -18.20 -2.58 22.57
N ARG A 281 -18.25 -3.08 23.82
CA ARG A 281 -17.08 -3.02 24.71
C ARG A 281 -15.88 -3.71 24.11
N GLU A 282 -16.06 -4.93 23.60
CA GLU A 282 -14.98 -5.75 23.06
C GLU A 282 -14.33 -5.07 21.85
N SER A 283 -15.14 -4.50 20.93
CA SER A 283 -14.62 -3.69 19.82
C SER A 283 -13.84 -2.47 20.32
N CYS A 284 -14.37 -1.69 21.26
CA CYS A 284 -13.64 -0.54 21.81
C CYS A 284 -12.34 -0.95 22.53
N GLN A 285 -12.33 -2.08 23.24
CA GLN A 285 -11.15 -2.61 23.92
C GLN A 285 -10.06 -3.04 22.94
N ASN A 286 -10.43 -3.66 21.83
CA ASN A 286 -9.47 -4.05 20.77
C ASN A 286 -8.62 -2.87 20.29
N PHE A 287 -9.24 -1.69 20.12
CA PHE A 287 -8.53 -0.48 19.70
C PHE A 287 -7.93 0.34 20.84
N ALA A 288 -8.54 0.35 22.03
CA ALA A 288 -8.03 1.11 23.18
C ALA A 288 -6.77 0.50 23.81
N VAL A 289 -6.61 -0.83 23.75
CA VAL A 289 -5.39 -1.52 24.24
C VAL A 289 -4.16 -1.14 23.41
N ILE A 290 -4.33 -0.79 22.13
CA ILE A 290 -3.24 -0.29 21.28
C ILE A 290 -2.64 1.00 21.88
N VAL A 291 -3.43 1.82 22.59
CA VAL A 291 -2.94 3.07 23.22
C VAL A 291 -2.20 2.82 24.55
N ASN A 292 -2.48 1.73 25.28
CA ASN A 292 -1.77 1.41 26.53
C ASN A 292 -0.50 0.58 26.29
N GLU A 293 -0.43 -0.25 25.25
CA GLU A 293 0.83 -0.92 24.86
C GLU A 293 1.84 0.07 24.26
N ILE A 294 1.38 1.16 23.63
CA ILE A 294 2.23 2.27 23.15
C ILE A 294 2.66 3.21 24.30
N ASN A 295 1.93 3.24 25.43
CA ASN A 295 2.21 4.09 26.59
C ASN A 295 2.99 3.42 27.73
N TYR A 296 3.52 2.20 27.56
CA TYR A 296 4.61 1.71 28.43
C TYR A 296 5.91 2.46 28.11
N SER A 297 5.90 3.73 28.52
CA SER A 297 7.10 4.51 28.78
C SER A 297 7.91 3.79 29.85
N PHE A 298 9.18 3.57 29.58
CA PHE A 298 10.18 3.04 30.50
C PHE A 298 9.99 3.54 31.96
N PRO A 299 9.97 2.66 32.98
CA PRO A 299 10.02 3.13 34.37
C PRO A 299 11.36 3.83 34.60
N LYS A 300 11.32 4.99 35.27
CA LYS A 300 12.52 5.74 35.68
C LYS A 300 13.45 4.85 36.53
N GLU A 301 14.77 5.00 36.34
CA GLU A 301 15.85 4.14 36.83
C GLU A 301 15.90 3.87 38.35
N GLU A 302 15.18 4.61 39.19
CA GLU A 302 15.38 4.56 40.65
C GLU A 302 14.64 3.42 41.38
N ASP A 303 13.55 2.86 40.81
CA ASP A 303 12.76 1.81 41.49
C ASP A 303 13.24 0.36 41.22
N VAL A 304 14.19 0.17 40.29
CA VAL A 304 14.70 -1.16 39.89
C VAL A 304 15.56 -1.81 40.99
N SER A 305 16.20 -1.01 41.84
CA SER A 305 17.21 -1.50 42.79
C SER A 305 16.66 -2.29 43.99
N ARG A 306 15.36 -2.18 44.27
CA ARG A 306 14.70 -2.87 45.40
C ARG A 306 14.05 -4.19 44.99
N LEU A 307 13.52 -4.28 43.77
CA LEU A 307 12.85 -5.49 43.27
C LEU A 307 13.84 -6.56 42.77
N VAL A 308 14.96 -6.13 42.17
CA VAL A 308 16.00 -7.02 41.61
C VAL A 308 16.65 -7.91 42.67
N ARG A 309 16.76 -7.46 43.92
CA ARG A 309 17.34 -8.26 45.01
C ARG A 309 16.45 -9.40 45.51
N CYS A 310 15.12 -9.30 45.33
CA CYS A 310 14.19 -10.33 45.82
C CYS A 310 14.00 -11.47 44.80
N ILE A 311 14.10 -11.17 43.51
CA ILE A 311 13.80 -12.11 42.42
C ILE A 311 15.03 -12.94 41.98
N ALA A 312 16.24 -12.48 42.28
CA ALA A 312 17.50 -13.07 41.79
C ALA A 312 17.82 -14.51 42.24
N ARG A 313 17.04 -15.14 43.13
CA ARG A 313 17.34 -16.50 43.62
C ARG A 313 16.63 -17.65 42.91
N ASN A 314 15.49 -17.42 42.26
CA ASN A 314 14.69 -18.52 41.65
C ASN A 314 14.52 -18.43 40.13
N PHE A 315 15.18 -17.48 39.48
CA PHE A 315 14.93 -17.12 38.08
C PHE A 315 16.02 -17.52 37.08
N SER A 316 16.98 -18.37 37.44
CA SER A 316 18.08 -18.74 36.51
C SER A 316 17.69 -19.75 35.42
N LYS A 317 16.61 -20.53 35.62
CA LYS A 317 16.12 -21.52 34.64
C LYS A 317 14.94 -21.04 33.79
N TRP A 318 14.14 -20.11 34.29
CA TRP A 318 12.99 -19.56 33.55
C TRP A 318 13.42 -18.45 32.57
N LEU A 319 14.43 -17.65 32.92
CA LEU A 319 14.93 -16.58 32.05
C LEU A 319 15.54 -17.11 30.73
N PHE A 320 16.18 -18.29 30.75
CA PHE A 320 16.72 -18.89 29.52
C PHE A 320 15.65 -19.41 28.55
N LYS A 321 14.41 -19.61 29.02
CA LYS A 321 13.29 -20.11 28.20
C LYS A 321 12.28 -19.02 27.82
N CYS A 322 12.17 -17.95 28.61
CA CYS A 322 11.26 -16.82 28.34
C CYS A 322 11.92 -15.61 27.66
N LEU A 323 13.25 -15.60 27.47
CA LEU A 323 13.94 -14.61 26.60
C LEU A 323 14.04 -15.05 25.13
N GLN A 324 13.20 -16.00 24.69
CA GLN A 324 12.93 -16.24 23.26
C GLN A 324 11.59 -15.63 22.81
N PHE A 325 11.20 -14.49 23.40
CA PHE A 325 10.52 -13.49 22.58
C PHE A 325 11.50 -13.16 21.47
N ALA A 326 11.12 -13.38 20.21
CA ALA A 326 11.97 -13.04 19.07
C ALA A 326 12.18 -11.51 19.08
N SER A 327 13.21 -11.05 19.80
CA SER A 327 13.82 -9.77 19.57
C SER A 327 14.08 -9.70 18.07
N TYR A 328 13.46 -8.74 17.39
CA TYR A 328 13.80 -8.48 15.99
C TYR A 328 15.31 -8.33 15.94
N LYS A 329 15.96 -9.14 15.10
CA LYS A 329 17.42 -9.12 15.03
C LYS A 329 17.80 -7.77 14.46
N THR A 330 18.55 -6.97 15.20
CA THR A 330 19.20 -5.79 14.65
C THR A 330 20.55 -6.20 14.09
N THR A 331 20.99 -5.50 13.05
CA THR A 331 22.34 -5.67 12.51
C THR A 331 23.38 -5.29 13.58
N THR A 332 24.50 -6.02 13.60
CA THR A 332 25.59 -5.77 14.55
C THR A 332 26.45 -4.56 14.17
N THR A 333 26.32 -4.10 12.94
CA THR A 333 27.07 -2.98 12.36
C THR A 333 26.12 -2.05 11.61
N THR A 334 26.45 -0.76 11.57
CA THR A 334 25.76 0.25 10.77
C THR A 334 26.39 0.44 9.39
N ASP A 335 27.53 -0.22 9.13
CA ASP A 335 28.27 -0.13 7.86
C ASP A 335 27.69 -1.10 6.83
N LEU A 336 26.97 -0.55 5.85
CA LEU A 336 26.31 -1.30 4.78
C LEU A 336 27.28 -2.08 3.87
N SER A 337 28.56 -1.69 3.83
CA SER A 337 29.55 -2.40 3.01
C SER A 337 29.85 -3.81 3.55
N GLN A 338 29.56 -4.05 4.83
CA GLN A 338 29.82 -5.32 5.52
C GLN A 338 28.60 -6.24 5.51
N PHE A 339 27.44 -5.75 5.07
CA PHE A 339 26.19 -6.50 5.12
C PHE A 339 26.24 -7.68 4.15
N GLY A 340 25.83 -8.85 4.63
CA GLY A 340 25.87 -10.08 3.86
C GLY A 340 24.67 -10.98 4.09
N ASN A 341 24.82 -12.26 3.72
CA ASN A 341 23.72 -13.23 3.85
C ASN A 341 23.28 -13.44 5.31
N ASN A 342 24.15 -13.19 6.29
CA ASN A 342 23.86 -13.37 7.72
C ASN A 342 22.94 -12.28 8.29
N ASP A 343 22.91 -11.11 7.65
CA ASP A 343 22.12 -9.96 8.07
C ASP A 343 20.70 -9.98 7.47
N VAL A 344 20.41 -10.94 6.60
CA VAL A 344 19.08 -11.06 5.96
C VAL A 344 18.02 -11.32 7.01
N GLY A 345 16.97 -10.49 7.01
CA GLY A 345 15.89 -10.49 7.99
C GLY A 345 16.18 -9.62 9.22
N CYS A 346 17.36 -8.99 9.31
CA CYS A 346 17.68 -8.05 10.37
C CYS A 346 17.20 -6.63 10.03
N LEU A 347 16.95 -5.84 11.07
CA LEU A 347 16.65 -4.42 10.97
C LEU A 347 17.94 -3.60 11.12
N TYR A 348 18.09 -2.55 10.31
CA TYR A 348 19.14 -1.56 10.48
C TYR A 348 18.57 -0.15 10.45
N ARG A 349 19.11 0.72 11.30
CA ARG A 349 18.72 2.12 11.38
C ARG A 349 19.59 2.96 10.45
N VAL A 350 18.98 3.90 9.74
CA VAL A 350 19.68 4.90 8.95
C VAL A 350 20.02 6.10 9.82
N PRO A 351 21.26 6.60 9.80
CA PRO A 351 21.61 7.85 10.47
C PRO A 351 20.82 9.04 9.91
N ASP A 352 20.37 9.95 10.78
CA ASP A 352 19.56 11.10 10.38
C ASP A 352 20.28 12.02 9.37
N GLU A 353 21.62 12.07 9.42
CA GLU A 353 22.44 12.78 8.41
C GLU A 353 22.23 12.21 6.99
N HIS A 354 22.16 10.88 6.87
CA HIS A 354 21.97 10.22 5.58
C HIS A 354 20.53 10.35 5.09
N VAL A 355 19.55 10.37 6.00
CA VAL A 355 18.14 10.61 5.68
C VAL A 355 17.97 11.96 4.99
N ASN A 356 18.53 13.01 5.60
CA ASN A 356 18.48 14.37 5.05
C ASN A 356 19.24 14.45 3.72
N SER A 357 20.43 13.83 3.63
CA SER A 357 21.21 13.81 2.40
C SER A 357 20.50 13.09 1.26
N LEU A 358 19.77 12.00 1.53
CA LEU A 358 19.10 11.21 0.50
C LEU A 358 17.69 11.73 0.16
N CYS A 359 17.22 12.76 0.86
CA CYS A 359 15.91 13.39 0.65
C CYS A 359 14.77 12.37 0.72
N PHE A 360 14.75 11.55 1.77
CA PHE A 360 13.73 10.49 1.93
C PHE A 360 12.29 11.02 1.91
N ASP A 361 12.08 12.29 2.28
CA ASP A 361 10.78 12.98 2.18
C ASP A 361 10.28 13.17 0.74
N LEU A 362 11.16 13.07 -0.26
CA LEU A 362 10.80 13.09 -1.68
C LEU A 362 10.75 11.68 -2.26
N VAL A 363 11.65 10.78 -1.85
CA VAL A 363 11.84 9.47 -2.50
C VAL A 363 10.99 8.34 -1.91
N LEU A 364 10.58 8.43 -0.64
CA LEU A 364 9.83 7.34 0.00
C LEU A 364 8.36 7.25 -0.47
N PRO A 365 7.75 6.05 -0.48
CA PRO A 365 6.31 5.91 -0.65
C PRO A 365 5.55 6.61 0.48
N LYS A 366 4.39 7.22 0.17
CA LYS A 366 3.55 7.96 1.14
C LYS A 366 3.24 7.16 2.42
N GLY A 367 2.90 5.87 2.29
CA GLY A 367 2.64 5.00 3.44
C GLY A 367 3.86 4.84 4.35
N PHE A 368 5.07 4.72 3.77
CA PHE A 368 6.31 4.65 4.53
C PHE A 368 6.69 6.00 5.14
N LYS A 369 6.47 7.13 4.45
CA LYS A 369 6.66 8.48 5.00
C LYS A 369 5.83 8.70 6.28
N ASN A 370 4.57 8.29 6.26
CA ASN A 370 3.67 8.37 7.42
C ASN A 370 4.13 7.48 8.58
N LEU A 371 4.63 6.27 8.26
CA LEU A 371 5.18 5.36 9.26
C LEU A 371 6.44 5.96 9.91
N THR A 372 7.40 6.43 9.12
CA THR A 372 8.65 7.02 9.62
C THR A 372 8.41 8.32 10.37
N SER A 373 7.44 9.15 9.96
CA SER A 373 7.10 10.39 10.66
C SER A 373 6.46 10.13 12.02
N THR A 374 5.67 9.05 12.13
CA THR A 374 5.03 8.60 13.37
C THR A 374 6.06 7.99 14.32
N LEU A 375 6.91 7.08 13.83
CA LEU A 375 7.91 6.39 14.64
C LEU A 375 9.14 7.27 14.96
N ARG A 376 9.35 8.35 14.19
CA ARG A 376 10.53 9.24 14.27
C ARG A 376 11.86 8.50 14.13
N GLU A 377 11.86 7.41 13.39
CA GLU A 377 13.05 6.64 13.06
C GLU A 377 12.96 6.07 11.65
N TYR A 378 14.12 5.95 11.00
CA TYR A 378 14.26 5.38 9.67
C TYR A 378 14.93 4.02 9.80
N VAL A 379 14.12 2.97 9.93
CA VAL A 379 14.58 1.60 10.14
C VAL A 379 14.14 0.75 8.96
N TRP A 380 15.11 0.05 8.34
CA TRP A 380 14.86 -0.81 7.20
C TRP A 380 15.13 -2.27 7.53
N MET A 381 14.31 -3.15 6.98
CA MET A 381 14.61 -4.57 6.96
C MET A 381 15.60 -4.86 5.83
N PHE A 382 16.70 -5.55 6.14
CA PHE A 382 17.64 -6.03 5.14
C PHE A 382 17.12 -7.34 4.54
N ARG A 383 16.69 -7.31 3.28
CA ARG A 383 16.01 -8.43 2.63
C ARG A 383 16.98 -9.24 1.78
N ARG A 384 16.58 -10.47 1.44
CA ARG A 384 17.37 -11.33 0.53
C ARG A 384 17.63 -10.64 -0.81
N GLN A 385 16.62 -9.98 -1.37
CA GLN A 385 16.71 -9.23 -2.62
C GLN A 385 17.62 -8.00 -2.47
N THR A 386 17.56 -7.31 -1.33
CA THR A 386 18.49 -6.21 -1.02
C THR A 386 19.93 -6.71 -0.95
N CYS A 387 20.16 -7.86 -0.32
CA CYS A 387 21.48 -8.48 -0.23
C CYS A 387 22.05 -8.84 -1.61
N GLU A 388 21.21 -9.39 -2.50
CA GLU A 388 21.60 -9.68 -3.87
C GLU A 388 21.93 -8.40 -4.65
N ALA A 389 21.07 -7.38 -4.57
CA ALA A 389 21.29 -6.08 -5.20
C ALA A 389 22.55 -5.36 -4.65
N PHE A 390 22.82 -5.46 -3.35
CA PHE A 390 24.02 -4.89 -2.71
C PHE A 390 25.30 -5.50 -3.27
N LYS A 391 25.31 -6.82 -3.53
CA LYS A 391 26.48 -7.49 -4.12
C LYS A 391 26.83 -6.93 -5.50
N TYR A 392 25.86 -6.51 -6.30
CA TYR A 392 26.15 -5.87 -7.59
C TYR A 392 26.86 -4.51 -7.44
N ILE A 393 26.45 -3.71 -6.45
CA ILE A 393 27.13 -2.43 -6.16
C ILE A 393 28.49 -2.67 -5.50
N GLN A 394 28.59 -3.59 -4.55
CA GLN A 394 29.84 -3.91 -3.84
C GLN A 394 30.91 -4.53 -4.75
N ASN A 395 30.51 -5.38 -5.70
CA ASN A 395 31.43 -6.02 -6.66
C ASN A 395 31.65 -5.17 -7.91
N PHE A 396 31.23 -3.90 -7.90
CA PHE A 396 31.35 -3.03 -9.05
C PHE A 396 32.82 -2.65 -9.31
N GLU A 397 33.35 -3.08 -10.47
CA GLU A 397 34.70 -2.74 -10.94
C GLU A 397 34.69 -1.61 -11.96
N ASN A 398 35.75 -0.78 -11.94
CA ASN A 398 35.86 0.35 -12.86
C ASN A 398 35.98 -0.10 -14.31
N GLY A 399 35.32 0.63 -15.23
CA GLY A 399 35.42 0.39 -16.68
C GLY A 399 34.51 -0.70 -17.24
N GLN A 400 33.68 -1.35 -16.41
CA GLN A 400 32.64 -2.26 -16.90
C GLN A 400 31.54 -1.48 -17.64
N THR A 401 30.95 -2.11 -18.67
CA THR A 401 29.75 -1.60 -19.33
C THR A 401 28.61 -1.50 -18.33
N THR A 402 27.77 -0.46 -18.45
CA THR A 402 26.70 -0.23 -17.48
C THR A 402 25.81 -1.45 -17.30
N GLN A 403 25.77 -1.97 -16.08
CA GLN A 403 24.89 -3.07 -15.71
C GLN A 403 23.49 -2.52 -15.40
N ARG A 404 22.46 -3.31 -15.73
CA ARG A 404 21.05 -2.96 -15.56
C ARG A 404 20.41 -3.95 -14.59
N LEU A 405 19.98 -3.47 -13.43
CA LEU A 405 19.28 -4.24 -12.41
C LEU A 405 17.80 -3.89 -12.45
N LEU A 406 16.96 -4.86 -12.82
CA LEU A 406 15.51 -4.72 -12.78
C LEU A 406 14.94 -5.37 -11.52
N LEU A 407 14.27 -4.57 -10.70
CA LEU A 407 13.49 -5.01 -9.55
C LEU A 407 12.04 -5.19 -10.00
N TRP A 408 11.59 -6.43 -10.14
CA TRP A 408 10.23 -6.76 -10.56
C TRP A 408 9.55 -7.71 -9.56
N GLY A 409 8.23 -7.78 -9.60
CA GLY A 409 7.43 -8.63 -8.74
C GLY A 409 6.08 -8.00 -8.40
N ASP A 410 5.29 -8.70 -7.60
CA ASP A 410 3.93 -8.27 -7.26
C ASP A 410 3.89 -6.92 -6.55
N TRP A 411 2.73 -6.27 -6.64
CA TRP A 411 2.49 -4.99 -5.99
C TRP A 411 2.64 -5.10 -4.47
N GLY A 412 3.14 -4.05 -3.81
CA GLY A 412 3.30 -4.02 -2.35
C GLY A 412 4.44 -4.90 -1.79
N THR A 413 5.26 -5.52 -2.64
CA THR A 413 6.37 -6.38 -2.20
C THR A 413 7.63 -5.64 -1.76
N GLY A 414 7.61 -4.30 -1.68
CA GLY A 414 8.73 -3.48 -1.16
C GLY A 414 9.90 -3.25 -2.15
N LYS A 415 9.63 -3.25 -3.46
CA LYS A 415 10.63 -3.00 -4.53
C LYS A 415 11.25 -1.61 -4.43
N THR A 416 10.43 -0.57 -4.25
CA THR A 416 10.88 0.82 -4.03
C THR A 416 11.79 0.94 -2.82
N ILE A 417 11.50 0.25 -1.72
CA ILE A 417 12.36 0.27 -0.52
C ILE A 417 13.72 -0.32 -0.84
N THR A 418 13.80 -1.42 -1.58
CA THR A 418 15.09 -1.96 -2.05
C THR A 418 15.86 -0.93 -2.87
N LEU A 419 15.20 -0.18 -3.76
CA LEU A 419 15.81 0.89 -4.55
C LEU A 419 16.38 2.01 -3.65
N VAL A 420 15.66 2.42 -2.62
CA VAL A 420 16.11 3.42 -1.62
C VAL A 420 17.29 2.91 -0.80
N GLN A 421 17.30 1.63 -0.43
CA GLN A 421 18.43 1.01 0.27
C GLN A 421 19.70 1.00 -0.61
N LEU A 422 19.56 0.85 -1.93
CA LEU A 422 20.69 0.96 -2.87
C LEU A 422 21.24 2.40 -2.92
N ALA A 423 20.38 3.42 -2.88
CA ALA A 423 20.80 4.82 -2.76
C ALA A 423 21.64 5.04 -1.50
N HIS A 424 21.21 4.45 -0.38
CA HIS A 424 21.92 4.54 0.89
C HIS A 424 23.30 3.87 0.85
N LEU A 425 23.41 2.68 0.24
CA LEU A 425 24.71 2.04 0.01
C LEU A 425 25.61 2.89 -0.88
N ALA A 426 25.06 3.45 -1.96
CA ALA A 426 25.80 4.27 -2.91
C ALA A 426 26.40 5.53 -2.28
N LEU A 427 25.65 6.16 -1.35
CA LEU A 427 26.13 7.28 -0.56
C LEU A 427 27.37 6.89 0.25
N THR A 428 27.33 5.73 0.91
CA THR A 428 28.47 5.23 1.72
C THR A 428 29.69 4.84 0.87
N GLN A 429 29.49 4.49 -0.40
CA GLN A 429 30.54 4.10 -1.34
C GLN A 429 30.99 5.22 -2.29
N ASN A 430 30.57 6.45 -2.01
CA ASN A 430 30.95 7.65 -2.76
C ASN A 430 30.56 7.64 -4.26
N PHE A 431 29.45 6.98 -4.61
CA PHE A 431 28.87 7.07 -5.95
C PHE A 431 28.19 8.44 -6.15
N VAL A 432 28.12 8.88 -7.39
CA VAL A 432 27.21 9.94 -7.82
C VAL A 432 25.83 9.31 -8.02
N ILE A 433 24.82 9.83 -7.34
CA ILE A 433 23.47 9.28 -7.28
C ILE A 433 22.54 10.13 -8.16
N VAL A 434 21.81 9.48 -9.07
CA VAL A 434 20.72 10.10 -9.83
C VAL A 434 19.45 9.33 -9.55
N THR A 435 18.58 9.89 -8.72
CA THR A 435 17.29 9.27 -8.37
C THR A 435 16.14 9.92 -9.14
N ILE A 436 15.30 9.10 -9.75
CA ILE A 436 14.05 9.50 -10.40
C ILE A 436 12.92 8.83 -9.60
N PRO A 437 12.24 9.59 -8.71
CA PRO A 437 11.19 9.05 -7.85
C PRO A 437 9.88 8.80 -8.62
N ASP A 438 8.97 8.04 -8.02
CA ASP A 438 7.72 7.63 -8.66
C ASP A 438 6.75 8.81 -8.92
N ASP A 439 6.71 9.79 -8.00
CA ASP A 439 5.96 11.04 -8.15
C ASP A 439 6.27 11.76 -9.47
N PHE A 440 7.49 11.61 -10.00
CA PHE A 440 7.91 12.19 -11.26
C PHE A 440 7.32 11.46 -12.48
N LEU A 441 7.37 10.13 -12.51
CA LEU A 441 6.86 9.33 -13.64
C LEU A 441 5.33 9.21 -13.65
N ASN A 442 4.67 9.51 -12.52
CA ASN A 442 3.22 9.74 -12.48
C ASN A 442 2.76 10.90 -13.39
N LEU A 443 3.64 11.84 -13.78
CA LEU A 443 3.33 12.92 -14.73
C LEU A 443 3.02 12.39 -16.15
N ALA A 444 3.65 11.27 -16.53
CA ALA A 444 3.34 10.62 -17.78
C ALA A 444 1.98 9.90 -17.69
N MET A 445 1.68 9.24 -16.57
CA MET A 445 0.69 8.15 -16.57
C MET A 445 -0.47 8.22 -15.57
N SER A 446 -0.52 9.14 -14.60
CA SER A 446 -1.63 9.18 -13.63
C SER A 446 -2.73 10.16 -14.02
N TRP A 447 -3.95 9.66 -13.94
CA TRP A 447 -5.19 10.40 -14.05
C TRP A 447 -5.43 11.26 -12.82
N GLY A 448 -5.87 12.49 -13.07
CA GLY A 448 -6.81 13.20 -12.20
C GLY A 448 -6.23 13.87 -10.95
N ARG A 449 -6.56 15.16 -10.84
CA ARG A 449 -6.82 15.86 -9.57
C ARG A 449 -5.57 16.17 -8.73
N ASP A 450 -4.84 17.22 -9.12
CA ASP A 450 -4.60 18.38 -8.23
C ASP A 450 -3.42 19.27 -8.61
N THR A 451 -2.69 18.99 -9.69
CA THR A 451 -1.57 19.86 -10.07
C THR A 451 -1.49 20.13 -11.56
N TYR A 452 -2.08 21.27 -11.95
CA TYR A 452 -1.79 21.96 -13.21
C TYR A 452 -0.35 22.50 -13.14
N TYR A 453 0.64 21.65 -13.43
CA TYR A 453 2.01 22.12 -13.59
C TYR A 453 2.22 22.62 -15.02
N GLU A 454 2.97 23.71 -15.17
CA GLU A 454 3.24 24.36 -16.45
C GLU A 454 3.97 23.39 -17.40
N ILE A 455 3.35 23.12 -18.55
CA ILE A 455 3.97 22.40 -19.67
C ILE A 455 4.22 23.41 -20.77
N GLU A 456 5.45 23.44 -21.27
CA GLU A 456 5.89 24.41 -22.25
C GLU A 456 6.38 23.72 -23.52
N VAL A 457 6.26 24.37 -24.67
CA VAL A 457 6.91 23.87 -25.89
C VAL A 457 8.39 24.17 -25.79
N SER A 458 9.23 23.16 -26.01
CA SER A 458 10.68 23.30 -25.93
C SER A 458 11.17 24.32 -26.96
N THR A 459 11.93 25.32 -26.48
CA THR A 459 12.62 26.30 -27.31
C THR A 459 13.88 25.73 -27.95
N TYR A 460 14.45 24.67 -27.36
CA TYR A 460 15.67 24.03 -27.84
C TYR A 460 15.41 23.05 -29.00
N LYS A 461 14.30 22.30 -28.94
CA LYS A 461 13.92 21.34 -29.99
C LYS A 461 12.43 21.36 -30.30
N ASN A 462 12.12 21.74 -31.54
CA ASN A 462 10.77 21.70 -32.08
C ASN A 462 10.11 20.33 -31.90
N GLY A 463 8.86 20.33 -31.47
CA GLY A 463 8.06 19.12 -31.25
C GLY A 463 8.22 18.46 -29.88
N ARG A 464 9.03 19.03 -28.98
CA ARG A 464 9.16 18.54 -27.60
C ARG A 464 8.40 19.40 -26.61
N LEU A 465 8.00 18.78 -25.51
CA LEU A 465 7.37 19.42 -24.37
C LEU A 465 8.32 19.39 -23.17
N ASN A 466 8.51 20.55 -22.57
CA ASN A 466 9.29 20.78 -21.37
C ASN A 466 8.37 20.74 -20.14
N SER A 467 8.93 20.32 -19.00
CA SER A 467 8.24 20.29 -17.71
C SER A 467 9.11 20.96 -16.64
N PRO A 468 9.19 22.31 -16.64
CA PRO A 468 10.06 23.10 -15.75
C PRO A 468 9.99 22.70 -14.28
N HIS A 469 8.78 22.62 -13.72
CA HIS A 469 8.53 22.29 -12.31
C HIS A 469 9.24 21.00 -11.88
N TRP A 470 9.14 19.95 -12.69
CA TRP A 470 9.72 18.66 -12.39
C TRP A 470 11.22 18.61 -12.65
N ALA A 471 11.69 19.33 -13.67
CA ALA A 471 13.11 19.46 -13.92
C ALA A 471 13.83 20.14 -12.74
N ILE A 472 13.24 21.18 -12.16
CA ILE A 472 13.77 21.84 -10.95
C ILE A 472 13.84 20.85 -9.79
N LYS A 473 12.75 20.12 -9.51
CA LYS A 473 12.74 19.10 -8.44
C LYS A 473 13.85 18.04 -8.63
N LEU A 474 14.08 17.59 -9.86
CA LEU A 474 15.18 16.65 -10.16
C LEU A 474 16.56 17.28 -9.94
N LEU A 475 16.75 18.55 -10.30
CA LEU A 475 18.01 19.26 -10.07
C LEU A 475 18.25 19.52 -8.57
N GLU A 476 17.21 19.90 -7.82
CA GLU A 476 17.27 20.06 -6.36
C GLU A 476 17.61 18.74 -5.67
N LEU A 477 16.92 17.66 -6.05
CA LEU A 477 17.18 16.32 -5.54
C LEU A 477 18.61 15.88 -5.86
N PHE A 478 19.06 16.06 -7.10
CA PHE A 478 20.44 15.74 -7.50
C PHE A 478 21.46 16.54 -6.69
N LYS A 479 21.25 17.85 -6.52
CA LYS A 479 22.14 18.72 -5.75
C LYS A 479 22.21 18.31 -4.28
N GLN A 480 21.08 17.96 -3.66
CA GLN A 480 21.04 17.52 -2.27
C GLN A 480 21.67 16.13 -2.07
N GLN A 481 21.33 15.15 -2.93
CA GLN A 481 21.86 13.77 -2.85
C GLN A 481 23.36 13.66 -3.09
N ASN A 482 23.97 14.64 -3.77
CA ASN A 482 25.38 14.62 -4.13
C ASN A 482 26.22 15.68 -3.42
N GLN A 483 25.76 16.22 -2.28
CA GLN A 483 26.55 17.19 -1.50
C GLN A 483 27.93 16.65 -1.09
N HIS A 484 28.02 15.36 -0.75
CA HIS A 484 29.29 14.68 -0.42
C HIS A 484 30.28 14.71 -1.59
N ASN A 485 29.78 14.59 -2.82
CA ASN A 485 30.55 14.57 -4.06
C ASN A 485 30.59 15.92 -4.80
N TRP A 486 29.98 16.97 -4.25
CA TRP A 486 29.80 18.24 -4.97
C TRP A 486 31.13 18.89 -5.37
N LYS A 487 32.14 18.83 -4.50
CA LYS A 487 33.50 19.32 -4.80
C LYS A 487 34.14 18.58 -5.98
N ALA A 488 33.93 17.27 -6.08
CA ALA A 488 34.43 16.47 -7.20
C ALA A 488 33.67 16.81 -8.48
N LEU A 489 32.34 16.97 -8.40
CA LEU A 489 31.49 17.40 -9.51
C LEU A 489 31.85 18.81 -10.02
N SER A 490 32.24 19.73 -9.14
CA SER A 490 32.69 21.07 -9.54
C SER A 490 34.03 21.07 -10.28
N ASN A 491 34.85 20.02 -10.14
CA ASN A 491 36.10 19.88 -10.90
C ASN A 491 35.88 19.27 -12.29
N ILE A 492 34.74 18.59 -12.49
CA ILE A 492 34.38 17.96 -13.75
C ILE A 492 33.89 19.04 -14.72
N LYS A 493 34.45 19.02 -15.93
CA LYS A 493 34.30 20.10 -16.92
C LYS A 493 33.36 19.70 -18.06
N ALA A 494 32.43 20.59 -18.39
CA ALA A 494 31.56 20.43 -19.54
C ALA A 494 32.37 20.23 -20.84
N THR A 495 32.07 19.13 -21.53
CA THR A 495 32.75 18.74 -22.78
C THR A 495 32.22 19.50 -24.00
N LYS A 496 31.03 20.10 -23.89
CA LYS A 496 30.38 20.84 -24.97
C LYS A 496 29.98 22.24 -24.50
N LYS A 497 29.96 23.20 -25.43
CA LYS A 497 29.29 24.49 -25.23
C LYS A 497 27.77 24.30 -25.22
N TYR A 498 27.11 24.84 -24.20
CA TYR A 498 25.66 24.89 -24.08
C TYR A 498 25.20 26.35 -24.12
N GLU A 499 24.36 26.70 -25.07
CA GLU A 499 23.74 28.02 -25.18
C GLU A 499 22.28 27.86 -24.74
N TRP A 500 21.93 28.45 -23.59
CA TRP A 500 20.60 28.28 -22.99
C TRP A 500 19.65 29.39 -23.42
N SER A 501 20.15 30.63 -23.39
CA SER A 501 19.43 31.82 -23.81
C SER A 501 20.41 32.83 -24.44
N GLN A 502 19.92 34.01 -24.84
CA GLN A 502 20.80 35.09 -25.32
C GLN A 502 21.78 35.60 -24.25
N MET A 503 21.47 35.40 -22.96
CA MET A 503 22.25 35.90 -21.83
C MET A 503 23.00 34.80 -21.08
N GLU A 504 22.52 33.55 -21.15
CA GLU A 504 23.07 32.43 -20.39
C GLU A 504 23.69 31.38 -21.32
N GLN A 505 24.97 31.09 -21.10
CA GLN A 505 25.71 30.03 -21.77
C GLN A 505 26.67 29.35 -20.78
N THR A 506 26.89 28.05 -20.97
CA THR A 506 27.95 27.31 -20.30
C THR A 506 29.01 26.93 -21.33
N ASP A 507 30.18 27.57 -21.25
CA ASP A 507 31.29 27.34 -22.17
C ASP A 507 32.04 26.03 -21.89
N ILE A 508 32.74 25.53 -22.92
CA ILE A 508 33.59 24.33 -22.78
C ILE A 508 34.63 24.57 -21.67
N GLY A 509 34.81 23.60 -20.79
CA GLY A 509 35.77 23.69 -19.69
C GLY A 509 35.21 24.28 -18.39
N LYS A 510 33.96 24.76 -18.39
CA LYS A 510 33.25 25.20 -17.17
C LYS A 510 32.75 24.01 -16.34
N PRO A 511 32.58 24.15 -15.01
CA PRO A 511 32.07 23.08 -14.16
C PRO A 511 30.67 22.59 -14.57
N ILE A 512 30.43 21.28 -14.53
CA ILE A 512 29.08 20.74 -14.79
C ILE A 512 28.06 21.16 -13.72
N THR A 513 28.52 21.55 -12.53
CA THR A 513 27.66 22.11 -11.47
C THR A 513 27.04 23.45 -11.87
N GLU A 514 27.68 24.21 -12.77
CA GLU A 514 27.13 25.47 -13.30
C GLU A 514 25.81 25.23 -14.06
N ILE A 515 25.71 24.09 -14.77
CA ILE A 515 24.48 23.67 -15.47
C ILE A 515 23.33 23.47 -14.47
N VAL A 516 23.63 22.92 -13.29
CA VAL A 516 22.65 22.72 -12.22
C VAL A 516 22.19 24.05 -11.66
N GLU A 517 23.12 24.97 -11.35
CA GLU A 517 22.78 26.27 -10.80
C GLU A 517 21.95 27.11 -11.78
N ILE A 518 22.28 27.09 -13.08
CA ILE A 518 21.50 27.77 -14.13
C ILE A 518 20.07 27.23 -14.18
N GLY A 519 19.91 25.90 -14.18
CA GLY A 519 18.58 25.28 -14.20
C GLY A 519 17.74 25.59 -12.95
N LEU A 520 18.38 25.80 -11.79
CA LEU A 520 17.71 26.21 -10.56
C LEU A 520 17.37 27.71 -10.54
N SER A 521 18.20 28.58 -11.12
CA SER A 521 17.94 30.02 -11.19
C SER A 521 16.92 30.40 -12.27
N ALA A 522 16.86 29.63 -13.35
CA ALA A 522 16.00 29.89 -14.50
C ALA A 522 15.08 28.68 -14.78
N PRO A 523 13.89 28.62 -14.15
CA PRO A 523 12.92 27.53 -14.29
C PRO A 523 12.65 27.05 -15.72
N TYR A 524 12.44 27.98 -16.66
CA TYR A 524 12.11 27.69 -18.06
C TYR A 524 13.23 26.95 -18.82
N LEU A 525 14.48 27.02 -18.33
CA LEU A 525 15.64 26.32 -18.89
C LEU A 525 15.93 24.98 -18.20
N ALA A 526 15.28 24.71 -17.05
CA ALA A 526 15.60 23.58 -16.18
C ALA A 526 15.53 22.23 -16.91
N THR A 527 14.54 22.05 -17.80
CA THR A 527 14.35 20.78 -18.54
C THR A 527 15.55 20.47 -19.44
N ASP A 528 16.04 21.47 -20.16
CA ASP A 528 17.20 21.30 -21.05
C ASP A 528 18.50 21.16 -20.23
N CYS A 529 18.59 21.84 -19.08
CA CYS A 529 19.71 21.69 -18.14
C CYS A 529 19.81 20.25 -17.58
N VAL A 530 18.68 19.62 -17.23
CA VAL A 530 18.64 18.19 -16.83
C VAL A 530 19.19 17.32 -17.96
N GLY A 531 18.73 17.56 -19.19
CA GLY A 531 19.18 16.80 -20.36
C GLY A 531 20.67 16.91 -20.64
N ALA A 532 21.24 18.10 -20.46
CA ALA A 532 22.67 18.35 -20.61
C ALA A 532 23.49 17.74 -19.48
N LEU A 533 23.06 17.91 -18.22
CA LEU A 533 23.68 17.29 -17.05
C LEU A 533 23.77 15.77 -17.22
N TYR A 534 22.66 15.13 -17.60
CA TYR A 534 22.60 13.68 -17.81
C TYR A 534 23.49 13.21 -18.96
N LYS A 535 23.73 14.08 -19.95
CA LYS A 535 24.67 13.79 -21.02
C LYS A 535 26.13 13.85 -20.53
N GLU A 536 26.51 14.92 -19.84
CA GLU A 536 27.87 15.07 -19.31
C GLU A 536 28.18 13.97 -18.28
N LEU A 537 27.26 13.65 -17.36
CA LEU A 537 27.44 12.59 -16.37
C LEU A 537 27.78 11.23 -17.02
N ARG A 538 27.12 10.87 -18.13
CA ARG A 538 27.44 9.63 -18.86
C ARG A 538 28.80 9.67 -19.55
N ILE A 539 29.19 10.83 -20.09
CA ILE A 539 30.50 11.00 -20.73
C ILE A 539 31.61 10.84 -19.67
N HIS A 540 31.50 11.55 -18.54
CA HIS A 540 32.50 11.48 -17.48
C HIS A 540 32.51 10.13 -16.74
N ALA A 541 31.36 9.47 -16.62
CA ALA A 541 31.32 8.08 -16.19
C ALA A 541 32.11 7.20 -17.16
N THR A 542 31.85 7.32 -18.47
CA THR A 542 32.55 6.53 -19.50
C THR A 542 34.06 6.75 -19.51
N ASN A 543 34.51 7.98 -19.22
CA ASN A 543 35.93 8.33 -19.07
C ASN A 543 36.57 7.78 -17.78
N GLY A 544 35.78 7.21 -16.87
CA GLY A 544 36.25 6.68 -15.58
C GLY A 544 36.42 7.76 -14.49
N GLU A 545 35.95 8.99 -14.72
CA GLU A 545 36.13 10.13 -13.80
C GLU A 545 35.19 10.06 -12.59
N LEU A 546 34.03 9.41 -12.75
CA LEU A 546 33.03 9.23 -11.69
C LEU A 546 32.38 7.87 -11.77
N LYS A 547 31.91 7.36 -10.62
CA LYS A 547 31.03 6.19 -10.53
C LYS A 547 29.59 6.66 -10.44
N LEU A 548 28.74 6.21 -11.36
CA LEU A 548 27.35 6.66 -11.44
C LEU A 548 26.37 5.56 -11.04
N LEU A 549 25.44 5.87 -10.15
CA LEU A 549 24.27 5.04 -9.88
C LEU A 549 23.00 5.78 -10.28
N VAL A 550 22.25 5.20 -11.22
CA VAL A 550 20.96 5.72 -11.67
C VAL A 550 19.86 4.84 -11.08
N LEU A 551 18.93 5.45 -10.35
CA LEU A 551 17.80 4.80 -9.68
C LEU A 551 16.50 5.33 -10.27
N ILE A 552 15.68 4.44 -10.84
CA ILE A 552 14.40 4.82 -11.45
C ILE A 552 13.29 3.97 -10.83
N ASP A 553 12.48 4.58 -9.98
CA ASP A 553 11.26 3.91 -9.53
C ASP A 553 10.20 3.99 -10.64
N LYS A 554 9.34 2.97 -10.79
CA LYS A 554 8.26 2.96 -11.79
C LYS A 554 8.71 3.18 -13.25
N ALA A 555 9.79 2.51 -13.65
CA ALA A 555 10.45 2.75 -14.93
C ALA A 555 9.63 2.34 -16.16
N ASN A 556 8.64 1.47 -16.00
CA ASN A 556 7.72 1.13 -17.08
C ASN A 556 6.89 2.35 -17.55
N GLY A 557 6.78 3.39 -16.73
CA GLY A 557 6.09 4.63 -17.08
C GLY A 557 6.80 5.48 -18.10
N LEU A 558 8.06 5.15 -18.38
CA LEU A 558 8.77 5.71 -19.51
C LEU A 558 8.21 5.21 -20.84
N PHE A 559 7.44 4.13 -20.92
CA PHE A 559 6.96 3.51 -22.17
C PHE A 559 5.44 3.48 -22.32
N GLY A 560 4.69 3.87 -21.29
CA GLY A 560 3.23 3.89 -21.33
C GLY A 560 2.64 5.14 -21.99
N LYS A 561 1.32 5.30 -21.83
CA LYS A 561 0.59 6.44 -22.40
C LYS A 561 0.85 7.72 -21.63
N CYS A 562 0.88 8.82 -22.37
CA CYS A 562 0.96 10.17 -21.83
C CYS A 562 -0.43 10.77 -21.66
N VAL A 563 -0.72 11.40 -20.51
CA VAL A 563 -2.01 12.07 -20.22
C VAL A 563 -1.97 13.58 -20.50
N ILE A 564 -0.79 14.12 -20.82
CA ILE A 564 -0.57 15.54 -21.06
C ILE A 564 -1.23 15.97 -22.37
N LYS A 565 -2.01 17.06 -22.32
CA LYS A 565 -2.59 17.69 -23.51
C LYS A 565 -1.71 18.84 -23.98
N LYS A 566 -1.47 18.88 -25.28
CA LYS A 566 -0.85 20.02 -25.96
C LYS A 566 -1.78 21.24 -25.97
N PRO A 567 -1.26 22.44 -26.31
CA PRO A 567 -2.08 23.64 -26.46
C PRO A 567 -3.26 23.49 -27.45
N ASP A 568 -3.12 22.62 -28.45
CA ASP A 568 -4.17 22.29 -29.43
C ASP A 568 -5.20 21.27 -28.91
N ARG A 569 -5.12 20.89 -27.63
CA ARG A 569 -5.94 19.87 -26.94
C ARG A 569 -5.74 18.43 -27.41
N THR A 570 -4.78 18.16 -28.29
CA THR A 570 -4.38 16.79 -28.62
C THR A 570 -3.55 16.20 -27.48
N ILE A 571 -3.61 14.89 -27.31
CA ILE A 571 -2.81 14.17 -26.31
C ILE A 571 -1.37 14.08 -26.85
N ALA A 572 -0.41 14.48 -26.03
CA ALA A 572 1.01 14.35 -26.35
C ALA A 572 1.42 12.88 -26.38
N ASN A 573 2.36 12.52 -27.26
CA ASN A 573 3.01 11.22 -27.18
C ASN A 573 4.08 11.26 -26.07
N ILE A 574 4.34 10.14 -25.41
CA ILE A 574 5.40 10.01 -24.41
C ILE A 574 6.78 10.34 -25.00
N ASP A 575 6.96 10.10 -26.30
CA ASP A 575 8.17 10.42 -27.07
C ASP A 575 8.38 11.93 -27.29
N GLU A 576 7.36 12.75 -27.02
CA GLU A 576 7.42 14.21 -27.12
C GLU A 576 7.86 14.85 -25.80
N LEU A 577 7.79 14.14 -24.67
CA LEU A 577 8.23 14.66 -23.38
C LEU A 577 9.75 14.66 -23.27
N ALA A 578 10.35 15.85 -23.15
CA ALA A 578 11.79 16.01 -23.15
C ALA A 578 12.46 15.20 -22.03
N LEU A 579 11.93 15.25 -20.80
CA LEU A 579 12.50 14.52 -19.67
C LEU A 579 12.44 13.00 -19.85
N THR A 580 11.34 12.45 -20.38
CA THR A 580 11.25 11.02 -20.69
C THR A 580 12.34 10.60 -21.67
N ILE A 581 12.58 11.40 -22.72
CA ILE A 581 13.68 11.16 -23.67
C ILE A 581 15.04 11.20 -22.97
N HIS A 582 15.26 12.15 -22.05
CA HIS A 582 16.52 12.28 -21.31
C HIS A 582 16.75 11.08 -20.37
N ILE A 583 15.71 10.58 -19.71
CA ILE A 583 15.78 9.43 -18.79
C ILE A 583 15.98 8.12 -19.56
N ARG A 584 15.24 7.89 -20.65
CA ARG A 584 15.43 6.70 -21.51
C ARG A 584 16.87 6.60 -22.03
N LYS A 585 17.55 7.73 -22.24
CA LYS A 585 18.97 7.74 -22.62
C LYS A 585 19.91 7.20 -21.52
N PHE A 586 19.56 7.29 -20.24
CA PHE A 586 20.34 6.60 -19.20
C PHE A 586 20.17 5.08 -19.26
N LEU A 587 18.94 4.62 -19.51
CA LEU A 587 18.63 3.20 -19.61
C LEU A 587 19.29 2.57 -20.84
N PHE A 588 19.12 3.16 -22.02
CA PHE A 588 19.45 2.48 -23.29
C PHE A 588 20.74 2.92 -23.97
N SER A 589 21.35 4.03 -23.56
CA SER A 589 22.61 4.41 -24.21
C SER A 589 23.75 3.55 -23.69
N ASN A 590 24.73 3.30 -24.57
CA ASN A 590 25.96 2.64 -24.18
C ASN A 590 26.86 3.65 -23.47
N TRP A 591 27.00 3.47 -22.16
CA TRP A 591 27.99 4.14 -21.32
C TRP A 591 28.63 3.09 -20.40
N SER A 592 29.73 3.45 -19.75
CA SER A 592 30.45 2.57 -18.84
C SER A 592 30.69 3.25 -17.49
N ASN A 593 31.16 2.47 -16.52
CA ASN A 593 31.48 2.95 -15.17
C ASN A 593 30.26 3.38 -14.33
N GLY A 594 29.13 2.69 -14.47
CA GLY A 594 28.04 2.82 -13.51
C GLY A 594 26.99 1.70 -13.57
N LEU A 595 25.96 1.86 -12.75
CA LEU A 595 24.86 0.93 -12.59
C LEU A 595 23.52 1.66 -12.78
N CYS A 596 22.58 1.02 -13.47
CA CYS A 596 21.18 1.45 -13.51
C CYS A 596 20.35 0.44 -12.75
N ALA A 597 19.72 0.82 -11.63
CA ALA A 597 18.71 0.02 -10.97
C ALA A 597 17.33 0.65 -11.17
N PHE A 598 16.34 -0.16 -11.52
CA PHE A 598 15.00 0.35 -11.79
C PHE A 598 13.92 -0.65 -11.39
N VAL A 599 12.74 -0.12 -11.09
CA VAL A 599 11.58 -0.90 -10.65
C VAL A 599 10.59 -1.02 -11.80
N ALA A 600 10.07 -2.23 -12.03
CA ALA A 600 8.86 -2.42 -12.82
C ALA A 600 7.70 -2.77 -11.88
N ASP A 601 6.62 -1.99 -11.92
CA ASP A 601 5.45 -2.22 -11.07
C ASP A 601 4.16 -2.45 -11.88
N LYS A 602 3.36 -3.43 -11.45
CA LYS A 602 2.07 -3.79 -12.05
C LYS A 602 1.00 -2.71 -11.86
N ALA A 603 1.15 -1.83 -10.86
CA ALA A 603 0.24 -0.69 -10.66
C ALA A 603 0.16 0.24 -11.89
N GLU A 604 1.13 0.18 -12.78
CA GLU A 604 1.16 0.98 -14.01
C GLU A 604 0.37 0.36 -15.16
N ALA A 605 0.15 -0.95 -15.15
CA ALA A 605 -0.61 -1.66 -16.18
C ALA A 605 -2.11 -1.81 -15.84
N SER A 606 -2.53 -1.39 -14.66
CA SER A 606 -3.91 -1.51 -14.17
C SER A 606 -4.84 -0.38 -14.60
N ASP A 607 -4.51 0.35 -15.69
CA ASP A 607 -5.47 1.28 -16.29
C ASP A 607 -6.49 0.50 -17.13
N ALA A 608 -7.73 0.43 -16.62
CA ALA A 608 -8.85 -0.30 -17.22
C ALA A 608 -9.32 0.26 -18.59
N ARG A 609 -8.82 1.42 -19.03
CA ARG A 609 -9.22 2.06 -20.30
C ARG A 609 -8.33 1.74 -21.50
N ASP A 610 -7.27 0.96 -21.33
CA ASP A 610 -6.33 0.65 -22.42
C ASP A 610 -6.33 -0.84 -22.79
N LYS A 611 -6.96 -1.17 -23.93
CA LYS A 611 -6.94 -2.52 -24.50
C LYS A 611 -5.84 -2.73 -25.56
N VAL A 612 -5.00 -1.71 -25.83
CA VAL A 612 -4.14 -1.67 -27.02
C VAL A 612 -2.65 -1.51 -26.68
N THR A 613 -2.29 -0.78 -25.63
CA THR A 613 -0.86 -0.55 -25.29
C THR A 613 -0.37 -1.56 -24.24
N ILE A 614 0.56 -2.43 -24.64
CA ILE A 614 1.25 -3.35 -23.73
C ILE A 614 2.31 -2.55 -23.00
N ILE A 615 2.04 -2.16 -21.75
CA ILE A 615 3.10 -1.65 -20.86
C ILE A 615 4.01 -2.84 -20.55
N PRO A 616 5.33 -2.74 -20.78
CA PRO A 616 6.22 -3.86 -20.54
C PRO A 616 6.35 -4.07 -19.04
N ILE A 617 5.60 -5.04 -18.51
CA ILE A 617 5.74 -5.55 -17.14
C ILE A 617 6.78 -6.67 -17.12
N ASP A 618 6.96 -7.33 -18.27
CA ASP A 618 7.91 -8.42 -18.44
C ASP A 618 9.36 -7.91 -18.43
N PRO A 619 10.23 -8.48 -17.58
CA PRO A 619 11.66 -8.23 -17.60
C PRO A 619 12.31 -8.28 -18.98
N GLU A 620 11.93 -9.23 -19.84
CA GLU A 620 12.52 -9.37 -21.18
C GLU A 620 12.16 -8.21 -22.11
N LEU A 621 10.95 -7.66 -21.97
CA LEU A 621 10.48 -6.52 -22.77
C LEU A 621 11.12 -5.20 -22.33
N LEU A 622 11.41 -5.05 -21.03
CA LEU A 622 12.10 -3.88 -20.47
C LEU A 622 13.62 -3.92 -20.67
N LEU A 623 14.21 -5.11 -20.73
CA LEU A 623 15.67 -5.31 -20.89
C LEU A 623 16.10 -5.58 -22.35
N GLY A 624 15.15 -5.92 -23.24
CA GLY A 624 15.39 -6.37 -24.62
C GLY A 624 15.60 -5.27 -25.67
N ASP A 625 15.91 -5.72 -26.89
CA ASP A 625 16.26 -4.90 -28.05
C ASP A 625 15.05 -4.11 -28.58
N LEU A 626 15.22 -2.80 -28.78
CA LEU A 626 14.17 -1.84 -29.15
C LEU A 626 13.54 -2.10 -30.54
N SER A 627 14.06 -3.04 -31.33
CA SER A 627 13.50 -3.39 -32.65
C SER A 627 12.09 -3.98 -32.59
N ILE A 628 11.62 -4.36 -31.40
CA ILE A 628 10.24 -4.85 -31.19
C ILE A 628 9.23 -3.68 -31.07
N TRP A 629 9.71 -2.46 -30.82
CA TRP A 629 8.88 -1.31 -30.45
C TRP A 629 8.98 -0.10 -31.40
N CYS A 630 9.79 -0.18 -32.46
CA CYS A 630 9.89 0.84 -33.52
C CYS A 630 8.90 0.62 -34.66
#